data_AF-A0A352KAZ1-F1
#
_entry.id   AF-A0A352KAZ1-F1
#
_cell.length_a   1.000
_cell.length_b   1.000
_cell.length_c   1.000
_cell.angle_alpha   90.00
_cell.angle_beta   90.00
_cell.angle_gamma   90.00
#
_symmetry.space_group_name_H-M   'P 1'
#
loop_
_entity.id
_entity.type
_entity.pdbx_description
1 polymer ?
#
loop_
_entity_poly.entity_id
_entity_poly.type
_entity_poly.pdbx_seq_one_letter_code
_entity_poly.pdbx_strand_id
1 'polypeptide(L)'
;WLIGQGRRGLALYLQDRISEVFGVDINPLAKVGRGIMIDHGTGVVIGETAVVEDGVSLLQGVTLGGTGKETGDRHPKIRKGSLIGANATILGNIEVGECARIGAGSVVLADVPAHCTAAGVPAQIVGCAGSDEPGRDMKQQFTEKSQDPSDQA
;
A
#
# COMPACT_ATOMS: atom_id res chain seq x y z
N TRP A 1 1.08 15.19 -14.06
CA TRP A 1 0.87 16.18 -15.15
C TRP A 1 1.93 17.29 -15.16
N LEU A 2 2.04 18.12 -14.11
CA LEU A 2 2.98 19.27 -14.05
C LEU A 2 4.43 18.92 -14.40
N ILE A 3 4.92 17.78 -13.92
CA ILE A 3 6.28 17.29 -14.24
C ILE A 3 6.48 17.14 -15.75
N GLY A 4 5.50 16.55 -16.47
CA GLY A 4 5.55 16.37 -17.93
C GLY A 4 5.47 17.68 -18.71
N GLN A 5 5.12 18.78 -18.06
CA GLN A 5 5.12 20.13 -18.62
C GLN A 5 6.39 20.92 -18.24
N GLY A 6 7.40 20.26 -17.64
CA GLY A 6 8.64 20.90 -17.17
C GLY A 6 8.48 21.75 -15.91
N ARG A 7 7.30 21.77 -15.27
CA ARG A 7 6.99 22.63 -14.10
C ARG A 7 7.31 21.93 -12.78
N ARG A 8 8.55 21.44 -12.63
CA ARG A 8 8.97 20.64 -11.46
C ARG A 8 8.81 21.37 -10.13
N GLY A 9 9.25 22.63 -10.05
CA GLY A 9 9.15 23.40 -8.80
C GLY A 9 7.72 23.53 -8.29
N LEU A 10 6.75 23.76 -9.18
CA LEU A 10 5.34 23.82 -8.80
C LEU A 10 4.78 22.46 -8.37
N ALA A 11 5.22 21.38 -9.01
CA ALA A 11 4.79 20.03 -8.62
C ALA A 11 5.23 19.67 -7.20
N LEU A 12 6.48 19.99 -6.85
CA LEU A 12 7.02 19.77 -5.50
C LEU A 12 6.37 20.71 -4.48
N TYR A 13 6.14 21.98 -4.83
CA TYR A 13 5.39 22.89 -3.96
C TYR A 13 3.99 22.34 -3.64
N LEU A 14 3.26 21.82 -4.63
CA LEU A 14 1.95 21.23 -4.38
C LEU A 14 2.04 19.95 -3.55
N GLN A 15 3.03 19.09 -3.78
CA GLN A 15 3.29 17.92 -2.94
C GLN A 15 3.42 18.33 -1.46
N ASP A 16 4.28 19.31 -1.17
CA ASP A 16 4.52 19.78 0.20
C ASP A 16 3.26 20.40 0.81
N ARG A 17 2.51 21.21 0.04
CA ARG A 17 1.24 21.80 0.50
C ARG A 17 0.16 20.75 0.76
N ILE A 18 0.09 19.69 -0.05
CA ILE A 18 -0.84 18.58 0.16
C ILE A 18 -0.46 17.81 1.43
N SER A 19 0.83 17.55 1.64
CA SER A 19 1.33 16.92 2.86
C SER A 19 0.99 17.74 4.10
N GLU A 20 1.23 19.06 4.08
CA GLU A 20 0.94 19.94 5.21
C GLU A 20 -0.55 20.01 5.56
N VAL A 21 -1.42 20.10 4.56
CA VAL A 21 -2.86 20.35 4.77
C VAL A 21 -3.66 19.06 4.98
N PHE A 22 -3.31 17.98 4.29
CA PHE A 22 -4.07 16.72 4.31
C PHE A 22 -3.34 15.59 5.05
N GLY A 23 -2.06 15.75 5.37
CA GLY A 23 -1.24 14.67 5.93
C GLY A 23 -0.97 13.55 4.94
N VAL A 24 -1.01 13.83 3.63
CA VAL A 24 -0.79 12.85 2.54
C VAL A 24 0.41 13.32 1.72
N ASP A 25 1.47 12.52 1.67
CA ASP A 25 2.66 12.82 0.88
C ASP A 25 2.79 11.85 -0.29
N ILE A 26 2.51 12.33 -1.51
CA ILE A 26 2.62 11.54 -2.73
C ILE A 26 3.55 12.27 -3.67
N ASN A 27 4.69 11.65 -3.97
CA ASN A 27 5.64 12.21 -4.92
C ASN A 27 5.00 12.35 -6.31
N PRO A 28 5.17 13.49 -7.01
CA PRO A 28 4.51 13.74 -8.30
C PRO A 28 5.02 12.86 -9.46
N LEU A 29 6.08 12.08 -9.27
CA LEU A 29 6.57 11.07 -10.21
C LEU A 29 6.00 9.66 -9.94
N ALA A 30 5.38 9.43 -8.77
CA ALA A 30 4.72 8.16 -8.49
C ALA A 30 3.64 7.88 -9.54
N LYS A 31 3.52 6.62 -9.95
CA LYS A 31 2.52 6.19 -10.94
C LYS A 31 1.32 5.62 -10.20
N VAL A 32 0.22 6.34 -10.24
CA VAL A 32 -1.03 5.95 -9.56
C VAL A 32 -2.11 5.72 -10.61
N GLY A 33 -2.76 4.56 -10.53
CA GLY A 33 -3.84 4.13 -11.40
C GLY A 33 -5.17 4.80 -11.09
N ARG A 34 -6.26 4.10 -11.42
CA ARG A 34 -7.65 4.56 -11.30
C ARG A 34 -8.42 3.71 -10.31
N GLY A 35 -9.49 4.29 -9.77
CA GLY A 35 -10.33 3.59 -8.77
C GLY A 35 -9.57 3.31 -7.47
N ILE A 36 -8.63 4.19 -7.12
CA ILE A 36 -7.85 4.09 -5.88
C ILE A 36 -8.68 4.66 -4.74
N MET A 37 -8.79 3.90 -3.65
CA MET A 37 -9.30 4.42 -2.39
C MET A 37 -8.13 4.70 -1.46
N ILE A 38 -8.05 5.93 -0.97
CA ILE A 38 -7.19 6.29 0.15
C ILE A 38 -8.12 6.62 1.31
N ASP A 39 -8.44 5.62 2.12
CA ASP A 39 -9.37 5.78 3.24
C ASP A 39 -8.65 6.42 4.44
N HIS A 40 -9.33 7.35 5.10
CA HIS A 40 -8.83 8.26 6.14
C HIS A 40 -7.67 9.18 5.72
N GLY A 41 -6.78 8.77 4.82
CA GLY A 41 -5.74 9.58 4.18
C GLY A 41 -4.53 9.90 5.05
N THR A 42 -4.74 10.27 6.31
CA THR A 42 -3.68 10.78 7.18
C THR A 42 -2.50 9.83 7.30
N GLY A 43 -1.28 10.34 7.10
CA GLY A 43 -0.03 9.60 7.23
C GLY A 43 0.32 8.72 6.03
N VAL A 44 -0.42 8.79 4.93
CA VAL A 44 -0.06 8.04 3.70
C VAL A 44 1.16 8.68 3.04
N VAL A 45 2.17 7.86 2.75
CA VAL A 45 3.42 8.26 2.08
C VAL A 45 3.66 7.37 0.86
N ILE A 46 3.79 7.96 -0.33
CA ILE A 46 4.06 7.24 -1.59
C ILE A 46 5.26 7.87 -2.29
N GLY A 47 6.36 7.12 -2.36
CA GLY A 47 7.62 7.58 -2.89
C GLY A 47 7.70 7.67 -4.42
N GLU A 48 8.77 8.32 -4.89
CA GLU A 48 9.00 8.74 -6.28
C GLU A 48 8.83 7.65 -7.35
N THR A 49 9.31 6.44 -7.08
CA THR A 49 9.33 5.33 -8.06
C THR A 49 8.27 4.28 -7.78
N ALA A 50 7.33 4.59 -6.87
CA ALA A 50 6.26 3.70 -6.53
C ALA A 50 5.28 3.57 -7.69
N VAL A 51 4.70 2.38 -7.83
CA VAL A 51 3.60 2.14 -8.75
C VAL A 51 2.43 1.60 -7.93
N VAL A 52 1.27 2.21 -8.10
CA VAL A 52 0.00 1.75 -7.53
C VAL A 52 -0.95 1.56 -8.70
N GLU A 53 -1.30 0.32 -9.01
CA GLU A 53 -2.21 -0.03 -10.11
C GLU A 53 -3.68 0.15 -9.72
N ASP A 54 -4.58 -0.10 -10.68
CA ASP A 54 -6.01 0.18 -10.55
C ASP A 54 -6.69 -0.60 -9.41
N GLY A 55 -7.72 -0.01 -8.80
CA GLY A 55 -8.56 -0.69 -7.81
C GLY A 55 -7.86 -1.02 -6.47
N VAL A 56 -6.68 -0.44 -6.21
CA VAL A 56 -5.99 -0.61 -4.93
C VAL A 56 -6.65 0.25 -3.84
N SER A 57 -6.76 -0.32 -2.65
CA SER A 57 -7.20 0.40 -1.44
C SER A 57 -6.09 0.50 -0.41
N LEU A 58 -5.84 1.74 0.03
CA LEU A 58 -4.84 2.10 1.04
C LEU A 58 -5.57 2.73 2.23
N LEU A 59 -5.24 2.27 3.44
CA LEU A 59 -5.71 2.91 4.67
C LEU A 59 -4.72 3.99 5.16
N GLN A 60 -5.07 4.68 6.25
CA GLN A 60 -4.20 5.66 6.91
C GLN A 60 -2.83 5.08 7.26
N GLY A 61 -1.81 5.95 7.29
CA GLY A 61 -0.47 5.60 7.76
C GLY A 61 0.32 4.64 6.87
N VAL A 62 -0.22 4.26 5.71
CA VAL A 62 0.48 3.36 4.78
C VAL A 62 1.70 4.06 4.19
N THR A 63 2.85 3.39 4.21
CA THR A 63 4.09 3.87 3.62
C THR A 63 4.53 2.96 2.47
N LEU A 64 4.67 3.52 1.27
CA LEU A 64 5.32 2.91 0.11
C LEU A 64 6.69 3.57 -0.08
N GLY A 65 7.67 3.10 0.70
CA GLY A 65 8.94 3.78 0.94
C GLY A 65 10.16 3.09 0.33
N GLY A 66 11.30 3.78 0.37
CA GLY A 66 12.60 3.20 0.03
C GLY A 66 13.30 2.56 1.23
N THR A 67 14.27 1.68 0.96
CA THR A 67 15.06 0.96 1.98
C THR A 67 16.29 1.71 2.50
N GLY A 68 16.68 2.83 1.87
CA GLY A 68 17.89 3.56 2.25
C GLY A 68 18.37 4.56 1.20
N LYS A 69 19.69 4.62 0.98
CA LYS A 69 20.36 5.55 0.05
C LYS A 69 20.47 5.03 -1.39
N GLU A 70 19.80 3.92 -1.69
CA GLU A 70 19.79 3.36 -3.04
C GLU A 70 19.23 4.38 -4.03
N THR A 71 19.89 4.48 -5.19
CA THR A 71 19.44 5.34 -6.28
C THR A 71 18.75 4.51 -7.35
N GLY A 72 17.88 5.15 -8.13
CA GLY A 72 17.06 4.45 -9.13
C GLY A 72 15.73 3.96 -8.57
N ASP A 73 15.26 2.83 -9.09
CA ASP A 73 13.98 2.25 -8.71
C ASP A 73 14.07 1.54 -7.36
N ARG A 74 13.43 2.14 -6.35
CA ARG A 74 13.63 1.81 -4.93
C ARG A 74 12.35 1.75 -4.12
N HIS A 75 11.18 1.84 -4.76
CA HIS A 75 9.88 1.89 -4.08
C HIS A 75 8.94 0.78 -4.58
N PRO A 76 7.91 0.43 -3.79
CA PRO A 76 7.07 -0.73 -4.09
C PRO A 76 6.25 -0.64 -5.38
N LYS A 77 5.88 -1.81 -5.90
CA LYS A 77 4.96 -2.03 -7.01
C LYS A 77 3.70 -2.71 -6.46
N ILE A 78 2.65 -1.95 -6.21
CA ILE A 78 1.38 -2.45 -5.71
C ILE A 78 0.48 -2.75 -6.91
N ARG A 79 0.23 -4.04 -7.14
CA ARG A 79 -0.55 -4.51 -8.27
C ARG A 79 -2.04 -4.39 -8.03
N LYS A 80 -2.79 -4.45 -9.13
CA LYS A 80 -4.22 -4.22 -9.22
C LYS A 80 -5.02 -4.92 -8.10
N GLY A 81 -6.06 -4.25 -7.60
CA GLY A 81 -7.03 -4.86 -6.67
C GLY A 81 -6.52 -5.19 -5.28
N SER A 82 -5.27 -4.82 -4.95
CA SER A 82 -4.69 -5.12 -3.64
C SER A 82 -5.28 -4.28 -2.51
N LEU A 83 -5.31 -4.85 -1.31
CA LEU A 83 -5.70 -4.15 -0.08
C LEU A 83 -4.50 -3.97 0.83
N ILE A 84 -4.20 -2.72 1.21
CA ILE A 84 -3.14 -2.39 2.15
C ILE A 84 -3.74 -1.83 3.44
N GLY A 85 -3.66 -2.61 4.52
CA GLY A 85 -4.21 -2.27 5.82
C GLY A 85 -3.52 -1.07 6.49
N ALA A 86 -4.21 -0.50 7.49
CA ALA A 86 -3.75 0.72 8.18
C ALA A 86 -2.34 0.56 8.75
N ASN A 87 -1.52 1.60 8.62
CA ASN A 87 -0.14 1.69 9.13
C ASN A 87 0.81 0.60 8.60
N ALA A 88 0.49 -0.07 7.49
CA ALA A 88 1.42 -0.99 6.85
C ALA A 88 2.57 -0.22 6.19
N THR A 89 3.80 -0.70 6.39
CA THR A 89 5.02 -0.14 5.82
C THR A 89 5.62 -1.13 4.83
N ILE A 90 5.73 -0.74 3.57
CA ILE A 90 6.24 -1.57 2.47
C ILE A 90 7.48 -0.86 1.92
N LEU A 91 8.65 -1.50 2.03
CA LEU A 91 9.93 -0.84 1.75
C LEU A 91 10.71 -1.56 0.64
N GLY A 92 11.23 -0.76 -0.28
CA GLY A 92 12.14 -1.22 -1.34
C GLY A 92 11.42 -1.46 -2.66
N ASN A 93 12.20 -1.78 -3.68
CA ASN A 93 11.66 -2.16 -4.99
C ASN A 93 11.16 -3.61 -4.98
N ILE A 94 10.05 -3.82 -4.28
CA ILE A 94 9.37 -5.10 -4.13
C ILE A 94 7.96 -5.04 -4.71
N GLU A 95 7.43 -6.20 -5.07
CA GLU A 95 6.10 -6.35 -5.63
C GLU A 95 5.10 -6.85 -4.57
N VAL A 96 3.93 -6.22 -4.52
CA VAL A 96 2.73 -6.77 -3.89
C VAL A 96 1.80 -7.17 -5.02
N GLY A 97 1.71 -8.46 -5.27
CA GLY A 97 1.03 -9.06 -6.43
C GLY A 97 -0.47 -8.76 -6.50
N GLU A 98 -1.07 -9.03 -7.66
CA GLU A 98 -2.48 -8.72 -7.91
C GLU A 98 -3.38 -9.35 -6.85
N CYS A 99 -4.35 -8.56 -6.36
CA CYS A 99 -5.30 -8.97 -5.35
C CYS A 99 -4.63 -9.58 -4.10
N ALA A 100 -3.43 -9.12 -3.75
CA ALA A 100 -2.82 -9.44 -2.47
C ALA A 100 -3.43 -8.58 -1.36
N ARG A 101 -3.26 -9.05 -0.12
CA ARG A 101 -3.71 -8.33 1.08
C ARG A 101 -2.55 -8.17 2.06
N ILE A 102 -2.30 -6.94 2.48
CA ILE A 102 -1.33 -6.63 3.52
C ILE A 102 -2.07 -6.29 4.81
N GLY A 103 -1.80 -7.03 5.88
CA GLY A 103 -2.40 -6.80 7.18
C GLY A 103 -2.00 -5.44 7.76
N ALA A 104 -2.89 -4.84 8.54
CA ALA A 104 -2.60 -3.59 9.25
C ALA A 104 -1.35 -3.72 10.15
N GLY A 105 -0.54 -2.66 10.19
CA GLY A 105 0.69 -2.57 11.01
C GLY A 105 1.85 -3.44 10.53
N SER A 106 1.75 -4.08 9.35
CA SER A 106 2.79 -4.99 8.85
C SER A 106 4.00 -4.23 8.30
N VAL A 107 5.18 -4.83 8.38
CA VAL A 107 6.41 -4.34 7.74
C VAL A 107 6.84 -5.32 6.66
N VAL A 108 6.63 -4.97 5.40
CA VAL A 108 6.85 -5.82 4.23
C VAL A 108 8.19 -5.45 3.58
N LEU A 109 9.10 -6.42 3.53
CA LEU A 109 10.48 -6.26 3.06
C LEU A 109 10.84 -7.22 1.91
N ALA A 110 9.87 -7.98 1.40
CA ALA A 110 10.02 -8.95 0.33
C ALA A 110 8.73 -9.02 -0.48
N ASP A 111 8.83 -9.54 -1.71
CA ASP A 111 7.69 -9.69 -2.61
C ASP A 111 6.56 -10.52 -1.98
N VAL A 112 5.33 -10.09 -2.19
CA VAL A 112 4.11 -10.79 -1.79
C VAL A 112 3.44 -11.32 -3.06
N PRO A 113 3.28 -12.65 -3.22
CA PRO A 113 2.62 -13.20 -4.39
C PRO A 113 1.18 -12.74 -4.55
N ALA A 114 0.67 -12.80 -5.78
CA ALA A 114 -0.73 -12.52 -6.09
C ALA A 114 -1.67 -13.41 -5.26
N HIS A 115 -2.82 -12.86 -4.86
CA HIS A 115 -3.84 -13.53 -4.05
C HIS A 115 -3.39 -14.06 -2.68
N CYS A 116 -2.21 -13.65 -2.19
CA CYS A 116 -1.74 -13.98 -0.85
C CYS A 116 -2.07 -12.88 0.18
N THR A 117 -2.19 -13.28 1.44
CA THR A 117 -2.18 -12.37 2.58
C THR A 117 -0.81 -12.39 3.24
N ALA A 118 -0.20 -11.23 3.43
CA ALA A 118 1.00 -11.06 4.23
C ALA A 118 0.72 -10.23 5.49
N ALA A 119 1.24 -10.63 6.64
CA ALA A 119 1.10 -9.89 7.89
C ALA A 119 2.29 -10.08 8.82
N GLY A 120 2.53 -9.11 9.71
CA GLY A 120 3.54 -9.18 10.78
C GLY A 120 4.74 -8.25 10.59
N VAL A 121 5.71 -8.34 11.51
CA VAL A 121 6.93 -7.51 11.55
C VAL A 121 8.15 -8.40 11.81
N PRO A 122 8.94 -8.78 10.78
CA PRO A 122 8.67 -8.59 9.35
C PRO A 122 7.47 -9.43 8.89
N ALA A 123 6.81 -8.99 7.82
CA ALA A 123 5.64 -9.66 7.29
C ALA A 123 6.00 -11.04 6.71
N GLN A 124 5.13 -12.01 6.96
CA GLN A 124 5.19 -13.35 6.39
C GLN A 124 3.87 -13.66 5.69
N ILE A 125 3.88 -14.60 4.74
CA ILE A 125 2.65 -15.10 4.14
C ILE A 125 1.87 -15.90 5.18
N VAL A 126 0.65 -15.47 5.47
CA VAL A 126 -0.22 -16.06 6.51
C VAL A 126 -1.44 -16.78 5.93
N GLY A 127 -1.62 -16.76 4.62
CA GLY A 127 -2.71 -17.46 3.93
C GLY A 127 -3.10 -16.80 2.62
N CYS A 128 -4.28 -17.15 2.11
CA CYS A 128 -4.86 -16.55 0.91
C CYS A 128 -5.57 -15.23 1.23
N ALA A 129 -5.70 -14.34 0.24
CA ALA A 129 -6.45 -13.08 0.37
C ALA A 129 -7.95 -13.31 0.62
N GLY A 130 -8.49 -14.44 0.14
CA GLY A 130 -9.85 -14.89 0.42
C GLY A 130 -10.95 -14.11 -0.31
N SER A 131 -10.57 -13.32 -1.31
CA SER A 131 -11.44 -12.57 -2.21
C SER A 131 -10.73 -12.37 -3.56
N ASP A 132 -11.52 -12.30 -4.64
CA ASP A 132 -11.05 -11.97 -5.98
C ASP A 132 -10.72 -10.47 -6.14
N GLU A 133 -11.26 -9.61 -5.26
CA GLU A 133 -11.02 -8.15 -5.26
C GLU A 133 -10.84 -7.61 -3.82
N PRO A 134 -9.76 -7.92 -3.09
CA PRO A 134 -9.59 -7.49 -1.69
C PRO A 134 -9.67 -5.98 -1.49
N GLY A 135 -9.15 -5.20 -2.45
CA GLY A 135 -9.23 -3.74 -2.45
C GLY A 135 -10.66 -3.21 -2.50
N ARG A 136 -11.63 -4.00 -2.96
CA ARG A 136 -13.05 -3.63 -2.97
C ARG A 136 -13.81 -4.16 -1.76
N ASP A 137 -13.51 -5.40 -1.36
CA ASP A 137 -14.21 -6.08 -0.27
C ASP A 137 -13.80 -5.56 1.11
N MET A 138 -12.62 -4.95 1.24
CA MET A 138 -12.11 -4.32 2.46
C MET A 138 -12.07 -5.25 3.69
N LYS A 139 -12.01 -6.58 3.48
CA LYS A 139 -11.96 -7.57 4.56
C LYS A 139 -10.60 -7.54 5.27
N GLN A 140 -10.54 -6.87 6.41
CA GLN A 140 -9.33 -6.71 7.23
C GLN A 140 -8.94 -7.97 8.01
N GLN A 141 -9.89 -8.89 8.28
CA GLN A 141 -9.65 -10.10 9.06
C GLN A 141 -9.09 -11.23 8.18
N PHE A 142 -8.01 -11.85 8.64
CA PHE A 142 -7.33 -12.96 7.94
C PHE A 142 -7.02 -14.17 8.83
N THR A 143 -7.44 -14.14 10.10
CA THR A 143 -7.49 -15.34 10.93
C THR A 143 -8.83 -16.02 10.74
N GLU A 144 -8.82 -17.29 10.37
CA GLU A 144 -9.94 -18.17 10.70
C GLU A 144 -9.93 -18.28 12.22
N LYS A 145 -10.91 -17.68 12.90
CA LYS A 145 -11.29 -18.28 14.17
C LYS A 145 -11.79 -19.67 13.79
N SER A 146 -11.11 -20.72 14.22
CA SER A 146 -11.76 -22.01 14.41
C SER A 146 -13.02 -21.71 15.20
N GLN A 147 -14.19 -21.81 14.57
CA GLN A 147 -15.42 -21.96 15.31
C GLN A 147 -15.35 -23.36 15.91
N ASP A 148 -14.55 -23.53 16.95
CA ASP A 148 -14.64 -24.70 17.80
C ASP A 148 -15.88 -24.48 18.67
N PRO A 149 -16.95 -25.30 18.52
CA PRO A 149 -18.16 -25.14 19.31
C PRO A 149 -17.93 -25.29 20.83
N SER A 150 -16.73 -25.64 21.28
CA SER A 150 -16.34 -25.69 22.69
C SER A 150 -16.19 -24.33 23.39
N ASP A 151 -16.00 -23.23 22.65
CA ASP A 151 -15.79 -21.88 23.23
C ASP A 151 -17.11 -21.14 23.55
N GLN A 152 -18.26 -21.81 23.39
CA GLN A 152 -19.59 -21.29 23.74
C GLN A 152 -20.21 -21.96 24.98
N ALA A 153 -19.42 -22.69 25.78
CA ALA A 153 -19.88 -23.33 27.03
C ALA A 153 -19.54 -22.50 28.28
#